data_AF-A0A6G3MKF4-F1
#
_entry.id   AF-A0A6G3MKF4-F1
#
_cell.length_a   1.000
_cell.length_b   1.000
_cell.length_c   1.000
_cell.angle_alpha   90.00
_cell.angle_beta   90.00
_cell.angle_gamma   90.00
#
_symmetry.space_group_name_H-M   'P 1'
#
loop_
_entity.id
_entity.type
_entity.pdbx_description
1 polymer ?
#
loop_
_entity_poly.entity_id
_entity_poly.type
_entity_poly.pdbx_seq_one_letter_code
_entity_poly.pdbx_strand_id
1 'polypeptide(L)'
;MLTTAGADHVITMDLHASQIQGFFDIPVDNLLAEPLFVNWIKKHIPDYQSTILISPDAGGVKRVASIADFLKIEFALIHKERRIANEVSNMIIVGNVDGKDVILVDDMADTCGTIIKASIK
;
A
#
# COMPACT_ATOMS: atom_id res chain seq x y z
N MET A 1 -7.57 21.18 15.66
CA MET A 1 -6.27 21.90 15.74
C MET A 1 -5.99 22.69 14.47
N LEU A 2 -5.86 22.06 13.29
CA LEU A 2 -5.57 22.77 12.03
C LEU A 2 -6.63 23.82 11.69
N THR A 3 -7.92 23.44 11.70
CA THR A 3 -9.04 24.38 11.49
C THR A 3 -9.05 25.50 12.54
N THR A 4 -8.82 25.16 13.81
CA THR A 4 -8.75 26.13 14.92
C THR A 4 -7.59 27.11 14.76
N ALA A 5 -6.47 26.66 14.17
CA ALA A 5 -5.30 27.49 13.88
C ALA A 5 -5.50 28.40 12.64
N GLY A 6 -6.65 28.30 11.95
CA GLY A 6 -7.00 29.14 10.80
C GLY A 6 -6.65 28.53 9.44
N ALA A 7 -6.48 27.21 9.35
CA ALA A 7 -6.37 26.56 8.04
C ALA A 7 -7.74 26.55 7.33
N ASP A 8 -7.79 27.07 6.10
CA ASP A 8 -9.01 27.11 5.27
C ASP A 8 -9.09 25.97 4.25
N HIS A 9 -7.98 25.27 4.00
CA HIS A 9 -7.87 24.17 3.04
C HIS A 9 -6.69 23.26 3.44
N VAL A 10 -6.85 21.95 3.30
CA VAL A 10 -5.77 20.97 3.39
C VAL A 10 -5.48 20.37 2.01
N ILE A 11 -4.23 20.44 1.57
CA ILE A 11 -3.74 19.65 0.44
C ILE A 11 -2.75 18.62 1.00
N THR A 12 -2.99 17.34 0.72
CA THR A 12 -2.22 16.21 1.24
C THR A 12 -2.04 15.13 0.18
N MET A 13 -1.31 14.06 0.50
CA MET A 13 -1.05 12.94 -0.39
C MET A 13 -1.16 11.61 0.38
N ASP A 14 -1.85 10.64 -0.23
CA ASP A 14 -1.99 9.26 0.25
C ASP A 14 -2.28 9.14 1.76
N LEU A 15 -3.37 9.74 2.21
CA LEU A 15 -3.89 9.52 3.57
C LEU A 15 -3.99 8.02 3.87
N HIS A 16 -3.46 7.61 5.03
CA HIS A 16 -3.49 6.23 5.53
C HIS A 16 -4.89 5.60 5.45
N ALA A 17 -5.92 6.41 5.70
CA ALA A 17 -7.30 6.05 5.47
C ALA A 17 -8.04 7.20 4.78
N SER A 18 -8.74 6.90 3.68
CA SER A 18 -9.55 7.88 2.93
C SER A 18 -10.58 8.62 3.79
N GLN A 19 -11.08 7.96 4.84
CA GLN A 19 -12.08 8.47 5.78
C GLN A 19 -11.57 9.67 6.60
N ILE A 20 -10.25 9.86 6.71
CA ILE A 20 -9.66 11.00 7.43
C ILE A 20 -10.11 12.33 6.82
N GLN A 21 -10.45 12.38 5.52
CA GLN A 21 -11.02 13.58 4.92
C GLN A 21 -12.31 14.04 5.62
N GLY A 22 -13.13 13.09 6.10
CA GLY A 22 -14.35 13.40 6.86
C GLY A 22 -14.12 13.94 8.27
N PHE A 23 -12.87 14.05 8.73
CA PHE A 23 -12.52 14.70 10.00
C PHE A 23 -12.28 16.21 9.86
N PHE A 24 -12.32 16.73 8.63
CA PHE A 24 -12.16 18.15 8.34
C PHE A 24 -13.50 18.75 7.89
N ASP A 25 -13.86 19.88 8.50
CA ASP A 25 -15.00 20.70 8.06
C ASP A 25 -14.63 21.63 6.88
N ILE A 26 -13.34 21.71 6.54
CA ILE A 26 -12.77 22.47 5.43
C ILE A 26 -12.46 21.53 4.25
N PRO A 27 -12.36 22.04 3.01
CA PRO A 27 -11.96 21.22 1.86
C PRO A 27 -10.65 20.47 2.12
N VAL A 28 -10.55 19.26 1.56
CA VAL A 28 -9.34 18.43 1.60
C VAL A 28 -9.08 17.83 0.22
N ASP A 29 -7.98 18.26 -0.41
CA ASP A 29 -7.47 17.63 -1.62
C ASP A 29 -6.48 16.52 -1.21
N ASN A 30 -6.91 15.26 -1.29
CA ASN A 30 -6.03 14.10 -1.07
C ASN A 30 -5.51 13.56 -2.41
N LEU A 31 -4.28 13.93 -2.76
CA LEU A 31 -3.61 13.48 -3.97
C LEU A 31 -3.19 12.00 -3.85
N LEU A 32 -3.13 11.29 -4.98
CA LEU A 32 -2.71 9.90 -5.05
C LEU A 32 -1.36 9.77 -5.76
N ALA A 33 -0.40 9.07 -5.16
CA ALA A 33 0.89 8.79 -5.79
C ALA A 33 0.85 7.57 -6.74
N GLU A 34 -0.26 6.83 -6.82
CA GLU A 34 -0.40 5.65 -7.69
C GLU A 34 0.09 5.89 -9.13
N PRO A 35 -0.25 6.99 -9.84
CA PRO A 35 0.23 7.22 -11.20
C PRO A 35 1.76 7.37 -11.28
N LEU A 36 2.39 7.93 -10.24
CA LEU A 36 3.84 8.05 -10.15
C LEU A 36 4.48 6.67 -9.98
N PHE A 37 3.92 5.81 -9.11
CA PHE A 37 4.42 4.45 -8.92
C PHE A 37 4.26 3.60 -10.18
N VAL A 38 3.11 3.67 -10.86
CA VAL A 38 2.88 2.96 -12.14
C VAL A 38 3.93 3.37 -13.18
N ASN A 39 4.17 4.67 -13.34
CA ASN A 39 5.18 5.16 -14.27
C ASN A 39 6.60 4.77 -13.85
N TRP A 40 6.90 4.81 -12.56
CA TRP A 40 8.21 4.43 -12.03
C TRP A 40 8.51 2.95 -12.28
N ILE A 41 7.55 2.06 -12.01
CA ILE A 41 7.66 0.61 -12.24
C ILE A 41 7.92 0.34 -13.72
N LYS A 42 7.09 0.90 -14.63
CA LYS A 42 7.26 0.74 -16.08
C LYS A 42 8.63 1.17 -16.60
N LYS A 43 9.22 2.20 -15.98
CA LYS A 43 10.48 2.80 -16.43
C LYS A 43 11.72 2.11 -15.87
N HIS A 44 11.66 1.56 -14.65
CA HIS A 44 12.84 1.12 -13.92
C HIS A 44 12.90 -0.37 -13.62
N ILE A 45 11.78 -1.10 -13.75
CA ILE A 45 11.76 -2.55 -13.55
C ILE A 45 11.70 -3.22 -14.94
N PRO A 46 12.81 -3.82 -15.41
CA PRO A 46 12.81 -4.63 -16.61
C PRO A 46 11.78 -5.75 -16.47
N ASP A 47 11.08 -6.07 -17.56
CA ASP A 47 10.09 -7.15 -17.58
C ASP A 47 9.05 -7.07 -16.46
N TYR A 48 8.63 -5.86 -16.05
CA TYR A 48 7.63 -5.66 -14.99
C TYR A 48 6.35 -6.48 -15.19
N GLN A 49 6.03 -6.89 -16.42
CA GLN A 49 4.87 -7.73 -16.75
C GLN A 49 4.95 -9.14 -16.14
N SER A 50 6.15 -9.67 -15.83
CA SER A 50 6.32 -10.94 -15.12
C SER A 50 6.38 -10.78 -13.60
N THR A 51 6.23 -9.54 -13.09
CA THR A 51 6.20 -9.28 -11.65
C THR A 51 4.81 -9.49 -11.07
N ILE A 52 4.74 -9.62 -9.74
CA ILE A 52 3.51 -9.62 -8.97
C ILE A 52 3.56 -8.53 -7.90
N LEU A 53 2.49 -7.76 -7.76
CA LEU A 53 2.40 -6.79 -6.66
C LEU A 53 1.91 -7.47 -5.39
N ILE A 54 2.46 -7.09 -4.24
CA ILE A 54 2.02 -7.63 -2.95
C ILE A 54 1.67 -6.51 -1.98
N SER A 55 0.48 -6.64 -1.38
CA SER A 55 0.10 -5.85 -0.20
C SER A 55 0.63 -6.52 1.07
N PRO A 56 1.41 -5.82 1.92
CA PRO A 56 1.99 -6.39 3.13
C PRO A 56 0.96 -6.62 4.25
N ASP A 57 -0.23 -6.06 4.13
CA ASP A 57 -1.38 -6.31 4.96
C ASP A 57 -2.71 -6.19 4.19
N ALA A 58 -3.83 -6.40 4.88
CA ALA A 58 -5.17 -6.32 4.29
C ALA A 58 -5.64 -4.87 4.00
N GLY A 59 -5.06 -3.86 4.66
CA GLY A 59 -5.43 -2.45 4.48
C GLY A 59 -4.97 -1.90 3.14
N GLY A 60 -3.76 -2.29 2.71
CA GLY A 60 -3.17 -1.86 1.42
C GLY A 60 -3.79 -2.50 0.17
N VAL A 61 -4.66 -3.51 0.31
CA VAL A 61 -5.14 -4.33 -0.83
C VAL A 61 -5.78 -3.48 -1.94
N LYS A 62 -6.57 -2.47 -1.59
CA LYS A 62 -7.22 -1.60 -2.59
C LYS A 62 -6.21 -0.82 -3.44
N ARG A 63 -5.14 -0.32 -2.80
CA ARG A 63 -4.04 0.41 -3.45
C ARG A 63 -3.28 -0.51 -4.40
N VAL A 64 -2.93 -1.70 -3.91
CA VAL A 64 -2.21 -2.70 -4.72
C VAL A 64 -3.04 -3.16 -5.92
N ALA A 65 -4.34 -3.42 -5.71
CA ALA A 65 -5.25 -3.80 -6.80
C ALA A 65 -5.36 -2.70 -7.87
N SER A 66 -5.49 -1.43 -7.47
CA SER A 66 -5.52 -0.28 -8.39
C SER A 66 -4.27 -0.22 -9.27
N ILE A 67 -3.09 -0.29 -8.64
CA ILE A 67 -1.81 -0.25 -9.36
C ILE A 67 -1.64 -1.47 -10.28
N ALA A 68 -2.06 -2.66 -9.83
CA ALA A 68 -2.03 -3.89 -10.63
C ALA A 68 -2.93 -3.77 -11.88
N ASP A 69 -4.12 -3.19 -11.74
CA ASP A 69 -5.05 -2.95 -12.85
C ASP A 69 -4.49 -1.98 -13.90
N PHE A 70 -3.74 -0.96 -13.47
CA PHE A 70 -3.04 -0.03 -14.37
C PHE A 70 -1.83 -0.66 -15.07
N LEU A 71 -1.13 -1.57 -14.38
CA LEU A 71 0.03 -2.30 -14.92
C LEU A 71 -0.37 -3.53 -15.74
N LYS A 72 -1.61 -4.01 -15.60
CA LYS A 72 -2.12 -5.27 -16.18
C LYS A 72 -1.33 -6.49 -15.71
N ILE A 73 -1.03 -6.53 -14.41
CA ILE A 73 -0.33 -7.65 -13.76
C ILE A 73 -1.16 -8.19 -12.60
N GLU A 74 -0.79 -9.35 -12.09
CA GLU A 74 -1.45 -9.96 -10.94
C GLU A 74 -1.01 -9.29 -9.64
N PHE A 75 -1.82 -9.48 -8.59
CA PHE A 75 -1.43 -9.13 -7.23
C PHE A 75 -1.72 -10.25 -6.23
N ALA A 76 -0.99 -10.25 -5.12
CA ALA A 76 -1.23 -11.09 -3.97
C ALA A 76 -1.31 -10.23 -2.69
N LEU A 77 -1.77 -10.84 -1.60
CA LEU A 77 -1.88 -10.17 -0.31
C LEU A 77 -1.30 -11.04 0.80
N ILE A 78 -0.70 -10.38 1.79
CA ILE A 78 -0.24 -11.02 3.01
C ILE A 78 -1.32 -10.81 4.08
N HIS A 79 -1.97 -11.89 4.48
CA HIS A 79 -2.87 -11.90 5.62
C HIS A 79 -2.11 -12.28 6.89
N LYS A 80 -2.12 -11.40 7.89
CA LYS A 80 -1.58 -11.68 9.22
C LYS A 80 -2.69 -12.23 10.11
N GLU A 81 -2.60 -13.51 10.48
CA GLU A 81 -3.38 -14.03 11.60
C GLU A 81 -2.73 -13.60 12.91
N ARG A 82 -3.42 -12.76 13.69
CA ARG A 82 -3.08 -12.49 15.10
C ARG A 82 -3.96 -13.37 15.98
N ARG A 83 -3.39 -14.45 16.54
CA ARG A 83 -4.12 -15.30 17.50
C ARG A 83 -4.13 -14.73 18.92
N ILE A 84 -3.07 -14.04 19.35
CA ILE A 84 -2.95 -13.39 20.66
C ILE A 84 -2.04 -12.15 20.54
N ALA A 85 -2.29 -11.09 21.31
CA ALA A 85 -1.36 -9.96 21.41
C ALA A 85 -0.01 -10.44 21.98
N ASN A 86 1.09 -10.14 21.28
CA ASN A 86 2.49 -10.54 21.58
C ASN A 86 2.95 -11.96 21.19
N GLU A 87 2.17 -12.74 20.42
CA GLU A 87 2.68 -13.96 19.78
C GLU A 87 3.16 -13.73 18.34
N VAL A 88 4.07 -14.59 17.87
CA VAL A 88 4.60 -14.56 16.48
C VAL A 88 3.43 -14.77 15.52
N SER A 89 3.06 -13.69 14.81
CA SER A 89 2.00 -13.70 13.81
C SER A 89 2.35 -14.61 12.64
N ASN A 90 1.47 -15.57 12.32
CA ASN A 90 1.57 -16.31 11.06
C ASN A 90 1.14 -15.40 9.91
N MET A 91 1.95 -15.37 8.85
CA MET A 91 1.66 -14.68 7.60
C MET A 91 1.28 -15.70 6.53
N ILE A 92 0.09 -15.55 5.98
CA ILE A 92 -0.45 -16.36 4.88
C ILE A 92 -0.45 -15.50 3.63
N ILE A 93 0.13 -16.00 2.55
CA ILE A 93 0.07 -15.37 1.23
C ILE A 93 -1.18 -15.90 0.53
N VAL A 94 -2.02 -14.99 0.02
CA VAL A 94 -3.15 -15.33 -0.86
C VAL A 94 -2.82 -14.81 -2.25
N GLY A 95 -2.58 -15.74 -3.18
CA GLY A 95 -2.10 -15.48 -4.55
C GLY A 95 -0.89 -16.36 -4.88
N ASN A 96 -0.61 -16.59 -6.17
CA ASN A 96 0.54 -17.37 -6.61
C ASN A 96 1.74 -16.47 -6.92
N VAL A 97 2.74 -16.53 -6.04
CA VAL A 97 3.99 -15.75 -6.12
C VAL A 97 5.18 -16.59 -6.60
N ASP A 98 5.00 -17.91 -6.80
CA ASP A 98 6.10 -18.82 -7.10
C ASP A 98 6.75 -18.48 -8.44
N GLY A 99 8.08 -18.27 -8.40
CA GLY A 99 8.89 -17.97 -9.58
C GLY A 99 8.68 -16.58 -10.18
N LYS A 100 8.05 -15.65 -9.44
CA LYS A 100 7.82 -14.26 -9.87
C LYS A 100 8.64 -13.28 -9.06
N ASP A 101 9.07 -12.21 -9.70
CA ASP A 101 9.62 -11.05 -9.01
C ASP A 101 8.51 -10.30 -8.28
N VAL A 102 8.77 -9.93 -7.03
CA VAL A 102 7.77 -9.35 -6.12
C VAL A 102 8.01 -7.86 -5.93
N ILE A 103 6.94 -7.07 -6.07
CA ILE A 103 6.94 -5.63 -5.73
C ILE A 103 6.00 -5.43 -4.53
N LEU A 104 6.57 -5.14 -3.36
CA LEU A 104 5.79 -4.77 -2.18
C LEU A 104 5.35 -3.31 -2.26
N VAL A 105 4.07 -3.05 -2.02
CA VAL A 105 3.49 -1.71 -2.07
C VAL A 105 2.69 -1.43 -0.80
N ASP A 106 2.98 -0.28 -0.17
CA ASP A 106 2.32 0.21 1.05
C ASP A 106 2.19 1.74 0.99
N ASP A 107 1.36 2.38 1.82
CA ASP A 107 1.33 3.85 1.90
C ASP A 107 2.56 4.43 2.60
N MET A 108 3.06 3.74 3.62
CA MET A 108 4.20 4.22 4.37
C MET A 108 5.00 3.08 5.00
N ALA A 109 6.29 3.35 5.23
CA ALA A 109 7.18 2.45 5.94
C ALA A 109 7.79 3.19 7.13
N ASP A 110 7.45 2.76 8.35
CA ASP A 110 7.97 3.35 9.60
C ASP A 110 9.21 2.59 10.10
N THR A 111 9.01 1.47 10.80
CA THR A 111 10.11 0.62 11.30
C THR A 111 10.59 -0.44 10.30
N CYS A 112 9.94 -0.53 9.13
CA CYS A 112 10.15 -1.57 8.10
C CYS A 112 9.98 -3.03 8.57
N GLY A 113 9.64 -3.30 9.83
CA GLY A 113 9.52 -4.66 10.35
C GLY A 113 8.45 -5.50 9.65
N THR A 114 7.39 -4.86 9.15
CA THR A 114 6.37 -5.53 8.31
C THR A 114 6.93 -5.92 6.95
N ILE A 115 7.67 -5.02 6.29
CA ILE A 115 8.24 -5.23 4.95
C ILE A 115 9.33 -6.31 5.01
N ILE A 116 10.21 -6.28 6.01
CA ILE A 116 11.25 -7.31 6.23
C ILE A 116 10.61 -8.68 6.44
N LYS A 117 9.54 -8.75 7.23
CA LYS A 117 8.78 -9.99 7.45
C LYS A 117 8.14 -10.50 6.15
N ALA A 118 7.65 -9.58 5.31
CA ALA A 118 7.09 -9.90 4.01
C ALA A 118 8.14 -10.37 2.98
N SER A 119 9.39 -9.90 3.07
CA SER A 119 10.45 -10.19 2.09
C SER A 119 11.19 -11.51 2.30
N ILE A 120 11.08 -12.14 3.49
CA ILE A 120 11.82 -13.36 3.85
C ILE A 120 11.04 -14.64 3.47
N LYS A 121 9.88 -14.51 2.82
CA LYS A 121 9.01 -15.62 2.44
C LYS A 121 8.85 -15.77 0.95
#